data_AF-A0A9R0J652-F1
#
_entry.id   AF-A0A9R0J652-F1
#
_cell.length_a   1.000
_cell.length_b   1.000
_cell.length_c   1.000
_cell.angle_alpha   90.00
_cell.angle_beta   90.00
_cell.angle_gamma   90.00
#
_symmetry.space_group_name_H-M   'P 1'
#
loop_
_entity.id
_entity.type
_entity.pdbx_description
1 polymer ?
#
loop_
_entity_poly.entity_id
_entity_poly.type
_entity_poly.pdbx_seq_one_letter_code
_entity_poly.pdbx_strand_id
1 'polypeptide(L)'
;MNSEGRYEVVNHVIMHNHDLTRSQWHYLHRSERQITEEKREAIETMQKSGLSSTASFNYMAIEAGGEENLGHSKKDHLNYCTRLKMKQIEGGDAQAVTDIMY
;
A
#
# COMPACT_ATOMS: atom_id res chain seq x y z
N MET A 1 -6.33 26.29 -23.03
CA MET A 1 -7.60 25.60 -23.35
C MET A 1 -7.84 25.74 -24.83
N ASN A 2 -8.34 24.69 -25.48
CA ASN A 2 -8.71 24.76 -26.90
C ASN A 2 -9.90 25.71 -27.10
N SER A 3 -10.29 25.93 -28.35
CA SER A 3 -11.45 26.77 -28.70
C SER A 3 -12.77 26.32 -28.06
N GLU A 4 -12.83 25.10 -27.52
CA GLU A 4 -13.98 24.50 -26.84
C GLU A 4 -13.86 24.52 -25.31
N GLY A 5 -12.89 25.26 -24.75
CA GLY A 5 -12.71 25.41 -23.31
C GLY A 5 -12.15 24.17 -22.59
N ARG A 6 -11.63 23.18 -23.32
CA ARG A 6 -11.02 21.98 -22.73
C ARG A 6 -9.51 22.12 -22.57
N TYR A 7 -8.94 21.40 -21.61
CA TYR A 7 -7.49 21.23 -21.52
C TYR A 7 -7.00 20.37 -22.68
N GLU A 8 -5.87 20.77 -23.26
CA GLU A 8 -5.23 20.09 -24.39
C GLU A 8 -3.73 19.97 -24.09
N VAL A 9 -3.15 18.82 -24.41
CA VAL A 9 -1.70 18.60 -24.32
C VAL A 9 -1.06 19.18 -25.56
N VAL A 10 -0.39 20.32 -25.41
CA VAL A 10 0.24 21.05 -26.53
C VAL A 10 1.67 20.59 -26.81
N ASN A 11 2.29 19.88 -25.87
CA ASN A 11 3.64 19.36 -26.03
C ASN A 11 3.84 18.13 -25.13
N HIS A 12 4.52 17.12 -25.66
CA HIS A 12 4.91 15.92 -24.93
C HIS A 12 6.35 15.59 -25.29
N VAL A 13 7.26 15.74 -24.33
CA VAL A 13 8.68 15.45 -24.50
C VAL A 13 8.93 14.03 -24.02
N ILE A 14 9.21 13.11 -24.95
CA ILE A 14 9.46 11.69 -24.65
C ILE A 14 10.96 11.43 -24.43
N MET A 15 11.81 12.17 -25.14
CA MET A 15 13.26 11.97 -25.12
C MET A 15 13.90 12.90 -24.09
N HIS A 16 14.55 12.30 -23.09
CA HIS A 16 15.31 13.00 -22.06
C HIS A 16 16.80 12.67 -22.20
N ASN A 17 17.66 13.60 -21.77
CA ASN A 17 19.11 13.39 -21.71
C ASN A 17 19.57 12.83 -20.34
N HIS A 18 18.62 12.48 -19.48
CA HIS A 18 18.82 11.88 -18.17
C HIS A 18 17.67 10.92 -17.88
N ASP A 19 17.86 10.00 -16.93
CA ASP A 19 16.77 9.16 -16.45
C ASP A 19 15.67 10.01 -15.83
N LEU A 20 14.41 9.69 -16.11
CA LEU A 20 13.25 10.33 -15.48
C LEU A 20 13.25 10.14 -13.97
N THR A 21 13.81 9.03 -13.49
CA THR A 21 13.99 8.74 -12.08
C THR A 21 15.17 7.81 -11.88
N ARG A 22 15.99 8.09 -10.87
CA ARG A 22 17.07 7.19 -10.45
C ARG A 22 16.47 5.88 -9.93
N SER A 23 17.08 4.76 -10.29
CA SER A 23 16.66 3.40 -9.90
C SER A 23 16.40 3.26 -8.40
N GLN A 24 17.26 3.84 -7.57
CA GLN A 24 17.15 3.86 -6.11
C GLN A 24 15.85 4.46 -5.55
N TRP A 25 15.08 5.22 -6.35
CA TRP A 25 13.83 5.87 -5.91
C TRP A 25 12.59 5.28 -6.56
N HIS A 26 12.73 4.29 -7.44
CA HIS A 26 11.59 3.70 -8.17
C HIS A 26 10.51 3.18 -7.22
N TYR A 27 10.90 2.60 -6.09
CA TYR A 27 9.97 2.10 -5.06
C TYR A 27 9.09 3.17 -4.41
N LEU A 28 9.42 4.47 -4.54
CA LEU A 28 8.60 5.57 -4.02
C LEU A 28 7.48 6.00 -4.99
N HIS A 29 7.57 5.59 -6.26
CA HIS A 29 6.57 5.93 -7.26
C HIS A 29 5.22 5.36 -6.88
N ARG A 30 4.21 6.23 -6.69
CA ARG A 30 2.89 5.78 -6.27
C ARG A 30 2.25 4.84 -7.31
N SER A 31 2.50 5.07 -8.60
CA SER A 31 1.98 4.22 -9.68
C SER A 31 2.53 2.80 -9.63
N GLU A 32 3.77 2.64 -9.15
CA GLU A 32 4.46 1.35 -9.08
C GLU A 32 4.29 0.64 -7.73
N ARG A 33 3.69 1.32 -6.74
CA ARG A 33 3.50 0.77 -5.40
C ARG A 33 2.28 -0.14 -5.34
N GLN A 34 2.51 -1.41 -5.03
CA GLN A 34 1.46 -2.41 -4.94
C GLN A 34 1.74 -3.42 -3.82
N ILE A 35 0.75 -3.62 -2.94
CA ILE A 35 0.71 -4.78 -2.05
C ILE A 35 0.03 -5.91 -2.83
N THR A 36 0.83 -6.88 -3.28
CA THR A 36 0.38 -8.10 -3.98
C THR A 36 -0.41 -9.00 -3.05
N GLU A 37 -1.12 -9.99 -3.60
CA GLU A 37 -1.97 -10.86 -2.79
C GLU A 37 -1.15 -11.74 -1.84
N GLU A 38 -0.02 -12.26 -2.29
CA GLU A 38 0.90 -13.07 -1.49
C GLU A 38 1.43 -12.27 -0.29
N LYS A 39 1.71 -10.98 -0.50
CA LYS A 39 2.12 -10.05 0.56
C LYS A 39 0.98 -9.78 1.53
N ARG A 40 -0.27 -9.69 1.06
CA ARG A 40 -1.44 -9.53 1.93
C ARG A 40 -1.61 -10.74 2.85
N GLU A 41 -1.55 -11.94 2.30
CA GLU A 41 -1.64 -13.18 3.08
C GLU A 41 -0.54 -13.28 4.14
N ALA A 42 0.70 -12.90 3.79
CA ALA A 42 1.81 -12.82 4.75
C ALA A 42 1.54 -11.80 5.86
N ILE A 43 1.04 -10.61 5.51
CA ILE A 43 0.67 -9.57 6.49
C ILE A 43 -0.42 -10.07 7.42
N GLU A 44 -1.49 -10.67 6.89
CA GLU A 44 -2.59 -11.21 7.67
C GLU A 44 -2.13 -12.31 8.62
N THR A 45 -1.28 -13.22 8.15
CA THR A 45 -0.68 -14.28 8.97
C THR A 45 0.12 -13.68 10.14
N MET A 46 0.99 -12.70 9.87
CA MET A 46 1.75 -12.03 10.91
C MET A 46 0.86 -11.28 11.92
N GLN A 47 -0.20 -10.61 11.45
CA GLN A 47 -1.17 -9.95 12.34
C GLN A 47 -1.88 -10.97 13.25
N LYS A 48 -2.27 -12.14 12.70
CA LYS A 48 -2.88 -13.24 13.48
C LYS A 48 -1.91 -13.83 14.50
N SER A 49 -0.60 -13.83 14.20
CA SER A 49 0.46 -14.21 15.15
C SER A 49 0.81 -13.12 16.17
N GLY A 50 0.08 -11.99 16.18
CA GLY A 50 0.26 -10.92 17.16
C GLY A 50 1.38 -9.92 16.84
N LEU A 51 1.99 -9.99 15.65
CA LEU A 51 2.99 -8.99 15.26
C LEU A 51 2.30 -7.63 15.04
N SER A 52 2.92 -6.58 15.57
CA SER A 52 2.49 -5.22 15.27
C SER A 52 2.66 -4.91 13.78
N SER A 53 1.89 -3.95 13.28
CA SER A 53 1.96 -3.53 11.87
C SER A 53 3.35 -2.96 11.51
N THR A 54 4.06 -2.38 12.47
CA THR A 54 5.45 -1.95 12.28
C THR A 54 6.42 -3.13 12.28
N ALA A 55 6.23 -4.10 13.18
CA ALA A 55 7.10 -5.28 13.25
C ALA A 55 6.98 -6.15 11.99
N SER A 56 5.76 -6.37 11.49
CA SER A 56 5.52 -7.10 10.24
C SER A 56 6.10 -6.39 9.01
N PHE A 57 6.01 -5.06 8.93
CA PHE A 57 6.70 -4.31 7.88
C PHE A 57 8.22 -4.51 7.94
N ASN A 58 8.81 -4.32 9.13
CA ASN A 58 10.26 -4.47 9.32
C ASN A 58 10.73 -5.90 9.00
N TYR A 59 9.96 -6.91 9.40
CA TYR A 59 10.25 -8.30 9.06
C TYR A 59 10.30 -8.51 7.55
N MET A 60 9.27 -8.08 6.81
CA MET A 60 9.27 -8.20 5.35
C MET A 60 10.43 -7.44 4.71
N ALA A 61 10.76 -6.25 5.22
CA ALA A 61 11.88 -5.45 4.70
C ALA A 61 13.22 -6.18 4.89
N ILE A 62 13.43 -6.82 6.04
CA ILE A 62 14.62 -7.63 6.31
C ILE A 62 14.68 -8.83 5.36
N GLU A 63 13.59 -9.57 5.21
CA GLU A 63 13.50 -10.72 4.31
C GLU A 63 13.75 -10.33 2.84
N ALA A 64 13.29 -9.15 2.43
CA ALA A 64 13.50 -8.61 1.09
C ALA A 64 14.89 -7.95 0.90
N GLY A 65 15.73 -7.91 1.94
CA GLY A 65 17.05 -7.27 1.89
C GLY A 65 17.02 -5.74 1.83
N GLY A 66 15.89 -5.11 2.18
CA GLY A 66 15.69 -3.66 2.11
C GLY A 66 14.21 -3.30 1.95
N GLU A 67 13.81 -2.11 2.41
CA GLU A 67 12.44 -1.63 2.22
C GLU A 67 12.15 -1.25 0.76
N GLU A 68 13.19 -0.87 0.02
CA GLU A 68 13.14 -0.54 -1.40
C GLU A 68 12.74 -1.76 -2.26
N ASN A 69 13.01 -2.97 -1.77
CA ASN A 69 12.71 -4.22 -2.46
C ASN A 69 11.28 -4.72 -2.16
N LEU A 70 10.55 -4.06 -1.27
CA LEU A 70 9.18 -4.46 -0.90
C LEU A 70 8.14 -4.12 -1.97
N GLY A 71 8.37 -3.12 -2.82
CA GLY A 71 7.36 -2.65 -3.78
C GLY A 71 6.14 -1.96 -3.15
N HIS A 72 6.13 -1.72 -1.83
CA HIS A 72 5.15 -0.87 -1.16
C HIS A 72 5.81 -0.13 0.00
N SER A 73 5.31 1.06 0.33
CA SER A 73 5.89 1.85 1.41
C SER A 73 5.39 1.39 2.79
N LYS A 74 6.10 1.78 3.84
CA LYS A 74 5.64 1.62 5.24
C LYS A 74 4.24 2.18 5.45
N LYS A 75 3.93 3.33 4.84
CA LYS A 75 2.60 3.95 4.93
C LYS A 75 1.52 3.06 4.30
N ASP A 76 1.81 2.48 3.14
CA ASP A 76 0.87 1.58 2.46
C ASP A 76 0.60 0.33 3.32
N HIS A 77 1.64 -0.23 3.91
CA HIS A 77 1.55 -1.39 4.82
C HIS A 77 0.71 -1.09 6.07
N LEU A 78 0.97 0.04 6.74
CA LEU A 78 0.21 0.46 7.92
C LEU A 78 -1.26 0.73 7.57
N ASN A 79 -1.51 1.41 6.45
CA ASN A 79 -2.88 1.66 5.97
C ASN A 79 -3.64 0.35 5.69
N TYR A 80 -2.96 -0.63 5.09
CA TYR A 80 -3.55 -1.95 4.86
C TYR A 80 -3.89 -2.64 6.19
N CYS A 81 -2.97 -2.66 7.15
CA CYS A 81 -3.22 -3.23 8.48
C CYS A 81 -4.37 -2.54 9.21
N THR A 82 -4.46 -1.20 9.14
CA THR A 82 -5.59 -0.45 9.72
C THR A 82 -6.91 -0.85 9.09
N ARG A 83 -6.97 -0.93 7.75
CA ARG A 83 -8.18 -1.39 7.03
C ARG A 83 -8.56 -2.81 7.40
N LEU A 84 -7.57 -3.70 7.55
CA LEU A 84 -7.80 -5.09 7.98
C LEU A 84 -8.45 -5.14 9.37
N LYS A 85 -7.97 -4.33 10.32
CA LYS A 85 -8.54 -4.21 11.66
C LYS A 85 -9.95 -3.63 11.64
N MET A 86 -10.17 -2.56 10.86
CA MET A 86 -11.50 -1.95 10.73
C MET A 86 -12.53 -2.94 10.18
N LYS A 87 -12.16 -3.75 9.17
CA LYS A 87 -13.05 -4.80 8.64
C LYS A 87 -13.42 -5.85 9.68
N GLN A 88 -12.49 -6.23 10.55
CA GLN A 88 -12.77 -7.17 11.65
C GLN A 88 -13.71 -6.54 12.69
N ILE A 89 -13.53 -5.25 12.99
CA ILE A 89 -14.41 -4.52 13.91
C ILE A 89 -15.80 -4.35 13.30
N GLU A 90 -15.94 -3.89 12.05
CA GLU A 90 -17.26 -3.75 11.40
C GLU A 90 -18.04 -5.09 11.36
N GLY A 91 -17.35 -6.21 11.13
CA GLY A 91 -17.97 -7.54 11.21
C GLY A 91 -18.26 -8.02 12.63
N GLY A 92 -17.50 -7.55 13.63
CA GLY A 92 -17.61 -7.98 15.03
C GLY A 92 -18.53 -7.12 15.89
N ASP A 93 -18.58 -5.81 15.68
CA ASP A 93 -19.41 -4.87 16.44
C ASP A 93 -20.90 -5.09 16.17
N ALA A 94 -21.26 -5.37 14.90
CA ALA A 94 -22.63 -5.74 14.56
C ALA A 94 -23.05 -7.05 15.24
N GLN A 95 -22.17 -8.05 15.28
CA GLN A 95 -22.44 -9.33 15.94
C GLN A 95 -22.51 -9.19 17.48
N ALA A 96 -21.63 -8.40 18.08
CA ALA A 96 -21.65 -8.13 19.51
C ALA A 96 -22.94 -7.40 19.94
N VAL A 97 -23.43 -6.45 19.13
CA VAL A 97 -24.71 -5.79 19.37
C VAL A 97 -25.88 -6.77 19.22
N THR A 98 -25.87 -7.67 18.23
CA THR A 98 -26.92 -8.70 18.10
C THR A 98 -26.89 -9.72 19.24
N ASP A 99 -25.72 -10.12 19.70
CA ASP A 99 -25.54 -11.07 20.82
C ASP A 99 -25.90 -10.44 22.18
N ILE A 100 -25.91 -9.10 22.29
CA ILE A 100 -26.38 -8.37 23.48
C ILE A 100 -27.89 -8.11 23.41
N MET A 101 -28.47 -8.00 22.21
CA MET A 101 -29.90 -7.66 22.01
C MET A 101 -30.83 -8.88 21.94
N TYR A 102 -30.32 -10.10 21.81
CA TYR A 102 -31.07 -11.36 21.84
C TYR A 102 -30.55 -12.30 22.93
#